data_AF-A0A8H8MTD1-F1
#
_entry.id   AF-A0A8H8MTD1-F1
#
_cell.length_a   1.000
_cell.length_b   1.000
_cell.length_c   1.000
_cell.angle_alpha   90.00
_cell.angle_beta   90.00
_cell.angle_gamma   90.00
#
_symmetry.space_group_name_H-M   'P 1'
#
loop_
_entity.id
_entity.type
_entity.pdbx_description
1 polymer ?
#
loop_
_entity_poly.entity_id
_entity_poly.type
_entity_poly.pdbx_seq_one_letter_code
_entity_poly.pdbx_strand_id
1 'polypeptide(L)'
;MVRFFSQSHLYEEDWPTVTLAFFLRYPNPFAAHVLSCDVIDRAFMPSGTLRTTRLILKRGNAPKWLPRGVVPRSESWIVEESEVDPNGRQVSCTTQNLEHTKALRVIEHVSLRSTEDSRTLHTTEARFVSRFGWGLTKRIENYASTKFRANIEKSRQGIFLVLNLLRESRLQLQPLGGPTGTVFDTYVPRIHGLRGEQNSASETASSGDTNAAREDSTGWKRWKGRFWNRHY
;
A
#
# COMPACT_ATOMS: atom_id res chain seq x y z
N MET A 1 -17.98 -17.36 -3.97
CA MET A 1 -18.11 -16.25 -4.95
C MET A 1 -16.73 -15.75 -5.34
N VAL A 2 -16.50 -15.46 -6.63
CA VAL A 2 -15.28 -14.85 -7.16
C VAL A 2 -15.67 -13.66 -8.04
N ARG A 3 -15.02 -12.50 -7.87
CA ARG A 3 -15.10 -11.36 -8.80
C ARG A 3 -13.71 -10.92 -9.21
N PHE A 4 -13.56 -10.56 -10.48
CA PHE A 4 -12.33 -10.08 -11.08
C PHE A 4 -12.55 -8.66 -11.59
N PHE A 5 -11.60 -7.79 -11.32
CA PHE A 5 -11.55 -6.44 -11.85
C PHE A 5 -10.16 -6.19 -12.41
N SER A 6 -10.06 -5.40 -13.48
CA SER A 6 -8.79 -4.99 -14.05
C SER A 6 -8.89 -3.53 -14.49
N GLN A 7 -7.82 -2.77 -14.27
CA GLN A 7 -7.69 -1.40 -14.74
C GLN A 7 -6.23 -1.14 -15.12
N SER A 8 -6.03 -0.35 -16.18
CA SER A 8 -4.70 0.10 -16.58
C SER A 8 -4.61 1.61 -16.63
N HIS A 9 -3.42 2.14 -16.36
CA HIS A 9 -3.09 3.55 -16.44
C HIS A 9 -1.69 3.70 -17.05
N LEU A 10 -1.54 4.69 -17.93
CA LEU A 10 -0.26 5.03 -18.53
C LEU A 10 0.32 6.25 -17.81
N TYR A 11 1.52 6.11 -17.27
CA TYR A 11 2.31 7.21 -16.73
C TYR A 11 3.25 7.73 -17.82
N GLU A 12 3.43 9.05 -17.88
CA GLU A 12 4.33 9.71 -18.83
C GLU A 12 5.81 9.56 -18.42
N GLU A 13 6.07 9.16 -17.18
CA GLU A 13 7.39 8.92 -16.63
C GLU A 13 7.97 7.55 -17.00
N ASP A 14 9.31 7.49 -16.98
CA ASP A 14 10.08 6.29 -17.26
C ASP A 14 9.92 5.23 -16.17
N TRP A 15 10.07 3.96 -16.57
CA TRP A 15 9.85 2.81 -15.71
C TRP A 15 10.66 2.84 -14.39
N PRO A 16 11.94 3.24 -14.37
CA PRO A 16 12.69 3.37 -13.12
C PRO A 16 12.05 4.37 -12.15
N THR A 17 11.58 5.52 -12.63
CA THR A 17 10.97 6.57 -11.79
C THR A 17 9.63 6.12 -11.24
N VAL A 18 8.77 5.49 -12.07
CA VAL A 18 7.47 4.96 -11.62
C VAL A 18 7.65 3.78 -10.66
N THR A 19 8.63 2.92 -10.90
CA THR A 19 8.98 1.81 -10.00
C THR A 19 9.44 2.33 -8.65
N LEU A 20 10.31 3.34 -8.62
CA LEU A 20 10.73 3.98 -7.37
C LEU A 20 9.53 4.60 -6.64
N ALA A 21 8.67 5.33 -7.35
CA ALA A 21 7.47 5.92 -6.77
C ALA A 21 6.52 4.87 -6.18
N PHE A 22 6.37 3.72 -6.85
CA PHE A 22 5.56 2.61 -6.37
C PHE A 22 6.05 2.04 -5.03
N PHE A 23 7.37 1.88 -4.86
CA PHE A 23 7.93 1.37 -3.61
C PHE A 23 7.91 2.41 -2.49
N LEU A 24 8.01 3.70 -2.82
CA LEU A 24 7.95 4.82 -1.87
C LEU A 24 6.54 5.36 -1.61
N ARG A 25 5.50 4.70 -2.15
CA ARG A 25 4.11 5.20 -2.07
C ARG A 25 3.56 5.40 -0.65
N TYR A 26 4.23 4.94 0.40
CA TYR A 26 3.83 5.20 1.77
C TYR A 26 4.95 5.92 2.53
N PRO A 27 4.62 6.91 3.38
CA PRO A 27 3.27 7.45 3.62
C PRO A 27 2.74 8.34 2.47
N ASN A 28 1.41 8.43 2.32
CA ASN A 28 0.76 9.43 1.47
C ASN A 28 -0.69 9.70 1.98
N PRO A 29 -1.27 10.90 1.73
CA PRO A 29 -2.58 11.28 2.26
C PRO A 29 -3.75 10.46 1.70
N PHE A 30 -3.63 9.96 0.47
CA PHE A 30 -4.63 9.08 -0.16
C PHE A 30 -4.64 7.67 0.44
N ALA A 31 -3.59 7.31 1.19
CA ALA A 31 -3.43 6.05 1.88
C ALA A 31 -3.23 6.20 3.41
N ALA A 32 -3.85 7.21 4.04
CA ALA A 32 -3.77 7.45 5.49
C ALA A 32 -4.19 6.26 6.39
N HIS A 33 -4.85 5.25 5.81
CA HIS A 33 -5.24 4.02 6.48
C HIS A 33 -4.08 3.02 6.64
N VAL A 34 -2.97 3.21 5.94
CA VAL A 34 -1.74 2.40 6.09
C VAL A 34 -0.97 2.93 7.28
N LEU A 35 -0.76 2.08 8.29
CA LEU A 35 -0.11 2.42 9.55
C LEU A 35 1.39 2.12 9.51
N SER A 36 1.78 1.00 8.90
CA SER A 36 3.18 0.62 8.71
C SER A 36 3.37 -0.19 7.43
N CYS A 37 4.61 -0.20 6.93
CA CYS A 37 5.04 -1.00 5.79
C CYS A 37 6.50 -1.40 6.01
N ASP A 38 6.72 -2.67 6.32
CA ASP A 38 8.02 -3.19 6.76
C ASP A 38 8.54 -4.22 5.75
N VAL A 39 9.82 -4.16 5.41
CA VAL A 39 10.47 -5.19 4.58
C VAL A 39 10.82 -6.37 5.47
N ILE A 40 10.26 -7.55 5.15
CA ILE A 40 10.49 -8.79 5.91
C ILE A 40 11.63 -9.60 5.29
N ASP A 41 11.67 -9.65 3.96
CA ASP A 41 12.71 -10.33 3.21
C ASP A 41 13.02 -9.58 1.92
N ARG A 42 14.28 -9.62 1.49
CA ARG A 42 14.73 -9.05 0.22
C ARG A 42 15.99 -9.75 -0.24
N ALA A 43 15.95 -10.30 -1.45
CA ALA A 43 17.08 -11.00 -2.03
C ALA A 43 17.14 -10.83 -3.56
N PHE A 44 18.35 -10.84 -4.11
CA PHE A 44 18.57 -10.99 -5.53
C PHE A 44 18.51 -12.47 -5.92
N MET A 45 17.78 -12.76 -6.98
CA MET A 45 17.76 -14.08 -7.61
C MET A 45 18.96 -14.24 -8.55
N PRO A 46 19.37 -15.48 -8.88
CA PRO A 46 20.42 -15.72 -9.87
C PRO A 46 20.15 -15.09 -11.25
N SER A 47 18.88 -14.85 -11.59
CA SER A 47 18.46 -14.14 -12.80
C SER A 47 18.74 -12.63 -12.79
N GLY A 48 19.16 -12.06 -11.66
CA GLY A 48 19.27 -10.61 -11.44
C GLY A 48 17.97 -9.94 -10.98
N THR A 49 16.87 -10.68 -10.89
CA THR A 49 15.58 -10.19 -10.39
C THR A 49 15.65 -9.93 -8.89
N LEU A 50 15.18 -8.77 -8.43
CA LEU A 50 15.06 -8.46 -7.01
C LEU A 50 13.70 -8.93 -6.49
N ARG A 51 13.69 -9.85 -5.52
CA ARG A 51 12.49 -10.24 -4.77
C ARG A 51 12.42 -9.48 -3.46
N THR A 52 11.24 -8.98 -3.12
CA THR A 52 10.97 -8.33 -1.84
C THR A 52 9.64 -8.82 -1.30
N THR A 53 9.62 -9.17 -0.01
CA THR A 53 8.39 -9.39 0.75
C THR A 53 8.23 -8.26 1.77
N ARG A 54 7.09 -7.57 1.73
CA ARG A 54 6.72 -6.54 2.71
C ARG A 54 5.48 -6.97 3.51
N LEU A 55 5.46 -6.59 4.78
CA LEU A 55 4.30 -6.71 5.65
C LEU A 55 3.71 -5.32 5.86
N ILE A 56 2.43 -5.16 5.58
CA ILE A 56 1.72 -3.89 5.65
C ILE A 56 0.62 -4.00 6.69
N LEU A 57 0.62 -3.10 7.67
CA LEU A 57 -0.48 -2.93 8.60
C LEU A 57 -1.41 -1.83 8.09
N LYS A 58 -2.71 -2.14 7.98
CA LYS A 58 -3.72 -1.12 7.68
C LYS A 58 -4.88 -1.15 8.65
N ARG A 59 -5.47 0.02 8.86
CA ARG A 59 -6.77 0.19 9.51
C ARG A 59 -7.89 0.15 8.48
N GLY A 60 -8.97 -0.55 8.80
CA GLY A 60 -10.14 -0.69 7.95
C GLY A 60 -11.40 -0.97 8.78
N ASN A 61 -12.51 -0.36 8.37
CA ASN A 61 -13.79 -0.60 9.01
C ASN A 61 -14.53 -1.73 8.30
N ALA A 62 -15.04 -2.67 9.08
CA ALA A 62 -15.96 -3.67 8.58
C ALA A 62 -17.24 -2.99 8.03
N PRO A 63 -17.83 -3.52 6.94
CA PRO A 63 -19.10 -3.00 6.45
C PRO A 63 -20.19 -3.14 7.51
N LYS A 64 -21.06 -2.12 7.67
CA LYS A 64 -22.17 -2.15 8.66
C LYS A 64 -23.13 -3.33 8.50
N TRP A 65 -23.25 -3.86 7.28
CA TRP A 65 -24.10 -5.01 6.97
C TRP A 65 -23.48 -6.36 7.34
N LEU A 66 -22.18 -6.41 7.65
CA LEU A 66 -21.50 -7.64 8.02
C LEU A 66 -21.87 -8.02 9.47
N PRO A 67 -22.19 -9.29 9.76
CA PRO A 67 -22.52 -9.70 11.12
C PRO A 67 -21.41 -9.34 12.12
N ARG A 68 -21.81 -8.90 13.32
CA ARG A 68 -20.86 -8.60 14.41
C ARG A 68 -20.02 -9.83 14.72
N GLY A 69 -18.73 -9.64 14.99
CA GLY A 69 -17.78 -10.71 15.31
C GLY A 69 -17.08 -11.37 14.11
N VAL A 70 -17.52 -11.11 12.87
CA VAL A 70 -16.82 -11.64 11.67
C VAL A 70 -15.46 -10.96 11.45
N VAL A 71 -15.37 -9.67 11.79
CA VAL A 71 -14.14 -8.87 11.74
C VAL A 71 -14.01 -8.19 13.11
N PRO A 72 -13.37 -8.86 14.09
CA PRO A 72 -13.31 -8.37 15.47
C PRO A 72 -12.31 -7.22 15.66
N ARG A 73 -11.36 -7.07 14.74
CA ARG A 73 -10.35 -6.00 14.75
C ARG A 73 -10.54 -5.09 13.54
N SER A 74 -10.38 -3.79 13.75
CA SER A 74 -10.35 -2.79 12.68
C SER A 74 -9.00 -2.70 11.99
N GLU A 75 -8.04 -3.56 12.33
CA GLU A 75 -6.72 -3.60 11.72
C GLU A 75 -6.53 -4.94 11.03
N SER A 76 -5.80 -4.91 9.91
CA SER A 76 -5.58 -6.10 9.10
C SER A 76 -4.18 -6.06 8.50
N TRP A 77 -3.50 -7.19 8.61
CA TRP A 77 -2.22 -7.42 7.97
C TRP A 77 -2.37 -7.82 6.50
N ILE A 78 -1.54 -7.23 5.65
CA ILE A 78 -1.38 -7.56 4.23
C ILE A 78 0.05 -7.99 4.00
N VAL A 79 0.23 -9.08 3.25
CA VAL A 79 1.53 -9.41 2.66
C VAL A 79 1.58 -8.84 1.24
N GLU A 80 2.70 -8.22 0.92
CA GLU A 80 3.08 -7.82 -0.42
C GLU A 80 4.32 -8.59 -0.85
N GLU A 81 4.28 -9.17 -2.04
CA GLU A 81 5.39 -9.89 -2.65
C GLU A 81 5.65 -9.28 -4.03
N SER A 82 6.85 -8.75 -4.24
CA SER A 82 7.22 -8.10 -5.49
C SER A 82 8.47 -8.68 -6.10
N GLU A 83 8.47 -8.82 -7.42
CA GLU A 83 9.62 -9.15 -8.25
C GLU A 83 9.92 -7.96 -9.18
N VAL A 84 11.17 -7.52 -9.20
CA VAL A 84 11.65 -6.44 -10.08
C VAL A 84 12.70 -7.02 -11.01
N ASP A 85 12.39 -7.08 -12.30
CA ASP A 85 13.33 -7.44 -13.36
C ASP A 85 13.88 -6.17 -14.01
N PRO A 86 15.13 -5.77 -13.69
CA PRO A 86 15.74 -4.58 -14.28
C PRO A 86 16.05 -4.74 -15.76
N ASN A 87 16.26 -5.98 -16.24
CA ASN A 87 16.61 -6.25 -17.64
C ASN A 87 15.34 -6.19 -18.51
N GLY A 88 14.28 -6.87 -18.07
CA GLY A 88 12.96 -6.82 -18.71
C GLY A 88 12.17 -5.53 -18.45
N ARG A 89 12.67 -4.66 -17.57
CA ARG A 89 11.99 -3.42 -17.13
C ARG A 89 10.54 -3.68 -16.72
N GLN A 90 10.39 -4.66 -15.83
CA GLN A 90 9.09 -5.11 -15.35
C GLN A 90 9.08 -5.25 -13.82
N VAL A 91 7.98 -4.80 -13.22
CA VAL A 91 7.61 -5.12 -11.84
C VAL A 91 6.39 -6.01 -11.87
N SER A 92 6.41 -7.09 -11.10
CA SER A 92 5.24 -7.92 -10.77
C SER A 92 5.07 -7.87 -9.26
N CYS A 93 3.89 -7.46 -8.78
CA CYS A 93 3.64 -7.29 -7.35
C CYS A 93 2.29 -7.88 -6.98
N THR A 94 2.27 -8.81 -6.03
CA THR A 94 1.04 -9.39 -5.49
C THR A 94 0.82 -8.90 -4.07
N THR A 95 -0.39 -8.43 -3.75
CA THR A 95 -0.80 -8.15 -2.38
C THR A 95 -2.00 -8.99 -1.98
N GLN A 96 -2.03 -9.44 -0.73
CA GLN A 96 -3.18 -10.17 -0.19
C GLN A 96 -3.33 -9.97 1.32
N ASN A 97 -4.57 -9.90 1.80
CA ASN A 97 -4.84 -9.88 3.23
C ASN A 97 -4.56 -11.25 3.89
N LEU A 98 -3.87 -11.23 5.02
CA LEU A 98 -3.57 -12.43 5.82
C LEU A 98 -4.75 -12.83 6.71
N GLU A 99 -5.50 -11.85 7.20
CA GLU A 99 -6.62 -12.02 8.12
C GLU A 99 -7.98 -11.83 7.43
N HIS A 100 -9.06 -12.27 8.08
CA HIS A 100 -10.45 -12.12 7.59
C HIS A 100 -10.76 -12.79 6.24
N THR A 101 -9.89 -13.70 5.78
CA THR A 101 -9.98 -14.37 4.47
C THR A 101 -11.23 -15.23 4.28
N LYS A 102 -11.84 -15.71 5.37
CA LYS A 102 -13.14 -16.41 5.34
C LYS A 102 -14.28 -15.49 4.88
N ALA A 103 -14.26 -14.23 5.33
CA ALA A 103 -15.26 -13.24 4.97
C ALA A 103 -15.00 -12.70 3.56
N LEU A 104 -13.77 -12.22 3.33
CA LEU A 104 -13.34 -11.71 2.03
C LEU A 104 -11.82 -11.81 1.93
N ARG A 105 -11.34 -12.60 0.98
CA ARG A 105 -9.95 -12.61 0.53
C ARG A 105 -9.86 -11.72 -0.70
N VAL A 106 -8.95 -10.76 -0.66
CA VAL A 106 -8.63 -9.85 -1.76
C VAL A 106 -7.20 -10.17 -2.16
N ILE A 107 -7.01 -10.49 -3.43
CA ILE A 107 -5.70 -10.68 -4.04
C ILE A 107 -5.59 -9.63 -5.13
N GLU A 108 -4.61 -8.75 -5.05
CA GLU A 108 -4.34 -7.73 -6.07
C GLU A 108 -3.00 -8.04 -6.71
N HIS A 109 -2.96 -8.05 -8.04
CA HIS A 109 -1.77 -8.16 -8.85
C HIS A 109 -1.52 -6.84 -9.56
N VAL A 110 -0.32 -6.31 -9.45
CA VAL A 110 0.14 -5.10 -10.10
C VAL A 110 1.29 -5.45 -11.04
N SER A 111 1.19 -4.97 -12.27
CA SER A 111 2.25 -5.04 -13.27
C SER A 111 2.65 -3.63 -13.67
N LEU A 112 3.93 -3.30 -13.56
CA LEU A 112 4.52 -2.08 -14.13
C LEU A 112 5.48 -2.48 -15.24
N ARG A 113 5.29 -2.00 -16.45
CA ARG A 113 6.18 -2.28 -17.59
C ARG A 113 6.51 -1.03 -18.39
N SER A 114 7.75 -0.96 -18.86
CA SER A 114 8.14 0.04 -19.85
C SER A 114 7.38 -0.19 -21.17
N THR A 115 6.94 0.87 -21.82
CA THR A 115 6.43 0.85 -23.19
C THR A 115 7.54 1.24 -24.17
N GLU A 116 7.28 1.08 -25.48
CA GLU A 116 8.20 1.47 -26.56
C GLU A 116 8.53 2.98 -26.52
N ASP A 117 7.54 3.81 -26.15
CA ASP A 117 7.69 5.27 -26.04
C ASP A 117 8.38 5.74 -24.74
N SER A 118 9.09 4.85 -24.02
CA SER A 118 9.71 5.15 -22.72
C SER A 118 8.73 5.60 -21.62
N ARG A 119 7.43 5.33 -21.79
CA ARG A 119 6.38 5.53 -20.78
C ARG A 119 6.20 4.27 -19.93
N THR A 120 5.41 4.35 -18.87
CA THR A 120 5.18 3.19 -17.99
C THR A 120 3.71 2.81 -17.95
N LEU A 121 3.38 1.59 -18.39
CA LEU A 121 2.05 1.02 -18.21
C LEU A 121 1.94 0.36 -16.85
N HIS A 122 0.99 0.82 -16.05
CA HIS A 122 0.58 0.22 -14.78
C HIS A 122 -0.76 -0.49 -14.99
N THR A 123 -0.77 -1.81 -14.83
CA THR A 123 -1.99 -2.61 -14.80
C THR A 123 -2.22 -3.15 -13.39
N THR A 124 -3.44 -2.98 -12.88
CA THR A 124 -3.87 -3.53 -11.59
C THR A 124 -5.03 -4.48 -11.82
N GLU A 125 -4.90 -5.71 -11.34
CA GLU A 125 -5.92 -6.74 -11.36
C GLU A 125 -6.29 -7.11 -9.92
N ALA A 126 -7.58 -7.20 -9.62
CA ALA A 126 -8.03 -7.58 -8.28
C ALA A 126 -9.03 -8.73 -8.35
N ARG A 127 -8.74 -9.76 -7.55
CA ARG A 127 -9.59 -10.92 -7.34
C ARG A 127 -10.16 -10.91 -5.93
N PHE A 128 -11.47 -10.82 -5.85
CA PHE A 128 -12.24 -10.88 -4.61
C PHE A 128 -12.85 -12.27 -4.47
N VAL A 129 -12.48 -12.98 -3.41
CA VAL A 129 -12.95 -14.32 -3.10
C VAL A 129 -13.66 -14.31 -1.77
N SER A 130 -14.93 -14.70 -1.74
CA SER A 130 -15.67 -14.90 -0.50
C SER A 130 -16.21 -16.32 -0.43
N ARG A 131 -16.01 -16.94 0.73
CA ARG A 131 -16.63 -18.23 1.12
C ARG A 131 -17.89 -18.01 1.98
N PHE A 132 -18.28 -16.76 2.21
CA PHE A 132 -19.44 -16.39 3.00
C PHE A 132 -20.70 -16.39 2.12
N GLY A 133 -21.47 -17.49 2.16
CA GLY A 133 -22.55 -17.80 1.19
C GLY A 133 -23.99 -17.54 1.66
N TRP A 134 -24.22 -16.91 2.81
CA TRP A 134 -25.54 -16.76 3.44
C TRP A 134 -26.40 -15.64 2.83
N GLY A 135 -26.63 -15.65 1.51
CA GLY A 135 -27.45 -14.63 0.83
C GLY A 135 -26.84 -13.22 0.75
N LEU A 136 -25.64 -13.02 1.29
CA LEU A 136 -24.92 -11.74 1.25
C LEU A 136 -24.12 -11.52 -0.04
N THR A 137 -24.14 -12.48 -0.97
CA THR A 137 -23.34 -12.43 -2.21
C THR A 137 -23.45 -11.07 -2.89
N LYS A 138 -24.66 -10.60 -3.20
CA LYS A 138 -24.89 -9.30 -3.86
C LYS A 138 -24.28 -8.11 -3.10
N ARG A 139 -24.37 -8.12 -1.75
CA ARG A 139 -23.78 -7.06 -0.90
C ARG A 139 -22.25 -7.11 -0.93
N ILE A 140 -21.67 -8.32 -0.95
CA ILE A 140 -20.23 -8.52 -1.07
C ILE A 140 -19.72 -8.05 -2.44
N GLU A 141 -20.42 -8.34 -3.55
CA GLU A 141 -20.00 -7.88 -4.89
C GLU A 141 -20.09 -6.37 -5.04
N ASN A 142 -21.17 -5.77 -4.53
CA ASN A 142 -21.31 -4.32 -4.51
C ASN A 142 -20.18 -3.69 -3.68
N TYR A 143 -19.91 -4.23 -2.48
CA TYR A 143 -18.80 -3.76 -1.65
C TYR A 143 -17.44 -3.89 -2.36
N ALA A 144 -17.17 -5.04 -2.98
CA ALA A 144 -15.93 -5.31 -3.71
C ALA A 144 -15.73 -4.32 -4.87
N SER A 145 -16.76 -4.12 -5.71
CA SER A 145 -16.67 -3.20 -6.86
C SER A 145 -16.49 -1.74 -6.43
N THR A 146 -17.19 -1.28 -5.39
CA THR A 146 -17.01 0.06 -4.83
C THR A 146 -15.59 0.23 -4.25
N LYS A 147 -15.10 -0.75 -3.48
CA LYS A 147 -13.77 -0.68 -2.90
C LYS A 147 -12.66 -0.73 -3.95
N PHE A 148 -12.79 -1.57 -4.97
CA PHE A 148 -11.83 -1.64 -6.05
C PHE A 148 -11.68 -0.28 -6.75
N ARG A 149 -12.78 0.32 -7.20
CA ARG A 149 -12.75 1.63 -7.87
C ARG A 149 -12.13 2.73 -6.99
N ALA A 150 -12.52 2.78 -5.72
CA ALA A 150 -11.98 3.75 -4.78
C ALA A 150 -10.48 3.53 -4.50
N ASN A 151 -10.03 2.27 -4.45
CA ASN A 151 -8.63 1.93 -4.22
C ASN A 151 -7.75 2.29 -5.42
N ILE A 152 -8.21 2.04 -6.65
CA ILE A 152 -7.42 2.40 -7.84
C ILE A 152 -7.20 3.91 -7.91
N GLU A 153 -8.26 4.71 -7.73
CA GLU A 153 -8.12 6.17 -7.81
C GLU A 153 -7.17 6.70 -6.73
N LYS A 154 -7.29 6.20 -5.49
CA LYS A 154 -6.37 6.58 -4.41
C LYS A 154 -4.93 6.12 -4.65
N SER A 155 -4.74 4.93 -5.22
CA SER A 155 -3.42 4.41 -5.58
C SER A 155 -2.75 5.30 -6.62
N ARG A 156 -3.49 5.68 -7.66
CA ARG A 156 -3.04 6.59 -8.72
C ARG A 156 -2.66 7.96 -8.15
N GLN A 157 -3.51 8.55 -7.31
CA GLN A 157 -3.25 9.84 -6.67
C GLN A 157 -2.00 9.79 -5.77
N GLY A 158 -1.83 8.70 -5.01
CA GLY A 158 -0.64 8.48 -4.17
C GLY A 158 0.65 8.37 -4.97
N ILE A 159 0.65 7.59 -6.06
CA ILE A 159 1.82 7.46 -6.94
C ILE A 159 2.13 8.79 -7.62
N PHE A 160 1.11 9.50 -8.13
CA PHE A 160 1.29 10.81 -8.78
C PHE A 160 1.91 11.84 -7.84
N LEU A 161 1.46 11.89 -6.58
CA LEU A 161 2.08 12.74 -5.56
C LEU A 161 3.57 12.41 -5.39
N VAL A 162 3.92 11.13 -5.28
CA VAL A 162 5.32 10.72 -5.13
C VAL A 162 6.15 11.05 -6.36
N LEU A 163 5.61 10.87 -7.57
CA LEU A 163 6.27 11.25 -8.82
C LEU A 163 6.61 12.74 -8.86
N ASN A 164 5.67 13.61 -8.46
CA ASN A 164 5.91 15.05 -8.38
C ASN A 164 7.01 15.39 -7.39
N LEU A 165 6.98 14.79 -6.19
CA LEU A 165 8.03 14.98 -5.18
C LEU A 165 9.41 14.51 -5.66
N LEU A 166 9.49 13.39 -6.38
CA LEU A 166 10.73 12.90 -6.97
C LEU A 166 11.23 13.85 -8.08
N ARG A 167 10.33 14.41 -8.89
CA ARG A 167 10.68 15.41 -9.91
C ARG A 167 11.24 16.68 -9.26
N GLU A 168 10.57 17.21 -8.25
CA GLU A 168 11.03 18.40 -7.50
C GLU A 168 12.40 18.16 -6.85
N SER A 169 12.61 17.01 -6.23
CA SER A 169 13.91 16.68 -5.63
C SER A 169 15.03 16.62 -6.67
N ARG A 170 14.77 16.12 -7.88
CA ARG A 170 15.77 16.08 -8.96
C ARG A 170 16.13 17.49 -9.45
N LEU A 171 15.16 18.40 -9.51
CA LEU A 171 15.40 19.79 -9.89
C LEU A 171 16.25 20.55 -8.86
N GLN A 172 16.05 20.27 -7.56
CA GLN A 172 16.82 20.91 -6.48
C GLN A 172 18.28 20.44 -6.40
N LEU A 173 18.60 19.26 -6.93
CA LEU A 173 19.97 18.73 -6.99
C LEU A 173 20.78 19.26 -8.18
N GLN A 174 20.22 20.15 -9.02
CA GLN A 174 21.01 20.86 -10.03
C GLN A 174 21.86 21.96 -9.37
N PRO A 175 23.14 22.15 -9.78
CA PRO A 175 24.16 22.67 -8.89
C PRO A 175 24.10 24.19 -8.75
N LEU A 176 23.68 24.64 -7.58
CA LEU A 176 24.12 25.90 -6.97
C LEU A 176 24.74 25.57 -5.60
N GLY A 177 25.79 24.75 -5.61
CA GLY A 177 26.74 24.60 -4.49
C GLY A 177 26.17 24.17 -3.12
N GLY A 178 24.97 23.57 -3.06
CA GLY A 178 24.36 23.07 -1.82
C GLY A 178 24.80 21.64 -1.45
N PRO A 179 24.66 21.22 -0.17
CA PRO A 179 25.18 19.95 0.30
C PRO A 179 24.58 18.76 -0.46
N THR A 180 25.41 17.75 -0.68
CA THR A 180 25.14 16.48 -1.38
C THR A 180 24.13 15.61 -0.62
N GLY A 181 22.88 16.06 -0.53
CA GLY A 181 21.78 15.25 -0.03
C GLY A 181 21.38 14.20 -1.07
N THR A 182 21.11 12.98 -0.63
CA THR A 182 20.43 11.98 -1.46
C THR A 182 18.98 12.39 -1.68
N VAL A 183 18.30 11.84 -2.69
CA VAL A 183 16.85 12.02 -2.88
C VAL A 183 16.08 11.74 -1.58
N PHE A 184 16.56 10.83 -0.73
CA PHE A 184 15.92 10.51 0.54
C PHE A 184 15.99 11.66 1.56
N ASP A 185 17.06 12.47 1.56
CA ASP A 185 17.27 13.56 2.51
C ASP A 185 16.32 14.75 2.26
N THR A 186 15.90 14.95 1.01
CA THR A 186 14.92 15.97 0.61
C THR A 186 13.49 15.45 0.57
N TYR A 187 13.30 14.16 0.25
CA TYR A 187 12.00 13.53 0.03
C TYR A 187 11.25 13.17 1.32
N VAL A 188 11.92 12.48 2.26
CA VAL A 188 11.27 11.94 3.46
C VAL A 188 10.68 13.05 4.37
N PRO A 189 11.38 14.17 4.63
CA PRO A 189 10.84 15.25 5.48
C PRO A 189 9.56 15.88 4.91
N ARG A 190 9.44 15.99 3.57
CA ARG A 190 8.26 16.60 2.92
C ARG A 190 7.00 15.76 3.10
N ILE A 191 7.12 14.44 3.07
CA ILE A 191 5.97 13.55 3.32
C ILE A 191 5.48 13.72 4.77
N HIS A 192 6.39 13.85 5.73
CA HIS A 192 6.01 14.09 7.11
C HIS A 192 5.38 15.46 7.32
N GLY A 193 5.87 16.50 6.64
CA GLY A 193 5.28 17.85 6.67
C GLY A 193 3.81 17.88 6.21
N LEU A 194 3.50 17.22 5.09
CA LEU A 194 2.13 17.14 4.56
C LEU A 194 1.14 16.47 5.53
N ARG A 195 1.62 15.53 6.35
CA ARG A 195 0.79 14.89 7.40
C ARG A 195 0.51 15.84 8.56
N GLY A 196 1.49 16.68 8.93
CA GLY A 196 1.32 17.70 9.98
C GLY A 196 0.26 18.74 9.59
N GLU A 197 0.31 19.24 8.35
CA GLU A 197 -0.67 20.20 7.84
C GLU A 197 -2.10 19.62 7.82
N GLN A 198 -2.28 18.37 7.41
CA GLN A 198 -3.60 17.71 7.41
C GLN A 198 -4.14 17.41 8.81
N ASN A 199 -3.27 17.06 9.76
CA ASN A 199 -3.67 16.91 11.16
C ASN A 199 -4.10 18.26 11.75
N SER A 200 -3.37 19.34 11.46
CA SER A 200 -3.74 20.69 11.92
C SER A 200 -5.04 21.23 11.28
N ALA A 201 -5.28 20.90 10.00
CA ALA A 201 -6.51 21.24 9.29
C ALA A 201 -7.73 20.40 9.74
N SER A 202 -7.51 19.20 10.30
CA SER A 202 -8.57 18.37 10.86
C SER A 202 -8.84 18.65 12.36
N GLU A 203 -7.84 19.08 13.12
CA GLU A 203 -7.99 19.52 14.51
C GLU A 203 -8.69 20.89 14.64
N THR A 204 -8.48 21.80 13.69
CA THR A 204 -9.23 23.07 13.61
C THR A 204 -10.72 22.88 13.26
N ALA A 205 -11.10 21.71 12.73
CA ALA A 205 -12.48 21.36 12.45
C ALA A 205 -13.18 20.59 13.59
N SER A 206 -12.45 20.22 14.66
CA SER A 206 -12.99 19.35 15.72
C SER A 206 -12.85 19.90 17.15
N SER A 207 -12.76 21.21 17.34
CA SER A 207 -12.88 21.80 18.69
C SER A 207 -14.35 21.85 19.12
N GLY A 208 -14.84 20.70 19.60
CA GLY A 208 -16.14 20.54 20.24
C GLY A 208 -16.14 19.30 21.14
N ASP A 209 -15.96 19.56 22.44
CA ASP A 209 -16.30 18.73 23.61
C ASP A 209 -15.53 17.42 23.96
N THR A 210 -14.63 17.61 24.92
CA THR A 210 -14.49 16.95 26.24
C THR A 210 -14.04 15.48 26.43
N ASN A 211 -13.18 15.39 27.45
CA ASN A 211 -12.88 14.32 28.41
C ASN A 211 -11.78 13.30 28.09
N ALA A 212 -10.61 13.66 28.63
CA ALA A 212 -9.45 12.82 28.85
C ALA A 212 -9.74 11.68 29.84
N ALA A 213 -9.36 10.47 29.44
CA ALA A 213 -9.03 9.39 30.37
C ALA A 213 -7.63 8.88 29.99
N ARG A 214 -6.69 9.01 30.93
CA ARG A 214 -5.34 8.43 30.88
C ARG A 214 -5.45 6.93 31.17
N GLU A 215 -4.81 6.09 30.37
CA GLU A 215 -4.53 4.71 30.76
C GLU A 215 -3.10 4.31 30.39
N ASP A 216 -2.45 3.72 31.39
CA ASP A 216 -1.02 3.49 31.52
C ASP A 216 -0.45 2.43 30.56
N SER A 217 0.72 2.75 30.02
CA SER A 217 1.58 1.86 29.24
C SER A 217 2.42 0.97 30.16
N THR A 218 2.07 -0.30 30.35
CA THR A 218 3.04 -1.34 30.74
C THR A 218 2.61 -2.73 30.25
N GLY A 219 3.42 -3.40 29.42
CA GLY A 219 3.08 -4.77 29.02
C GLY A 219 3.85 -5.41 27.86
N TRP A 220 5.10 -5.02 27.58
CA TRP A 220 5.94 -5.79 26.66
C TRP A 220 6.39 -7.09 27.33
N LYS A 221 5.75 -8.21 27.00
CA LYS A 221 6.23 -9.57 27.32
C LYS A 221 6.28 -10.45 26.06
N ARG A 222 7.47 -10.46 25.47
CA ARG A 222 8.29 -11.61 25.05
C ARG A 222 7.53 -12.90 24.66
N TRP A 223 7.42 -13.17 23.36
CA TRP A 223 7.22 -14.52 22.82
C TRP A 223 8.23 -14.80 21.69
N LYS A 224 9.17 -15.70 21.96
CA LYS A 224 10.02 -16.37 20.97
C LYS A 224 9.47 -17.77 20.72
N GLY A 225 9.48 -18.18 19.46
CA GLY A 225 9.74 -19.57 19.05
C GLY A 225 8.51 -20.44 18.79
N ARG A 226 8.28 -20.70 17.49
CA ARG A 226 8.20 -22.04 16.85
C ARG A 226 7.26 -21.99 15.64
N PHE A 227 7.78 -21.81 14.42
CA PHE A 227 7.12 -22.27 13.19
C PHE A 227 8.15 -22.38 12.05
N TRP A 228 9.02 -23.38 12.15
CA TRP A 228 9.64 -24.01 11.00
C TRP A 228 9.53 -25.52 11.22
N ASN A 229 8.64 -26.15 10.47
CA ASN A 229 8.69 -27.56 10.08
C ASN A 229 7.41 -27.91 9.32
N ARG A 230 7.51 -27.99 8.00
CA ARG A 230 6.95 -29.15 7.29
C ARG A 230 7.76 -29.40 6.02
N HIS A 231 8.28 -30.63 6.02
CA HIS A 231 9.14 -31.28 5.08
C HIS A 231 8.46 -31.63 3.75
N TYR A 232 9.33 -31.81 2.75
CA TYR A 232 9.23 -32.57 1.48
C TYR A 232 8.13 -32.19 0.48
#